data_AF-A0A0T7GAH8-F1
#
_entry.id   AF-A0A0T7GAH8-F1
#
_cell.length_a   1.000
_cell.length_b   1.000
_cell.length_c   1.000
_cell.angle_alpha   90.00
_cell.angle_beta   90.00
_cell.angle_gamma   90.00
#
_symmetry.space_group_name_H-M   'P 1'
#
loop_
_entity.id
_entity.type
_entity.pdbx_description
1 polymer ?
#
loop_
_entity_poly.entity_id
_entity_poly.type
_entity_poly.pdbx_seq_one_letter_code
_entity_poly.pdbx_strand_id
1 'polypeptide(L)'
;MKIAIGIISMFLGLLVLLQSCTVGTASHMLGEQAAADAGAVGMLVGALYFVGGAFSFGLPVVAMVVFAVASLLALAAGASGNFSDMTVWAVVALILAVGAFFAWRSARKAKVATNHA
;
A
#
# COMPACT_ATOMS: atom_id res chain seq x y z
N MET A 1 -9.26 -14.52 3.26
CA MET A 1 -8.89 -13.15 2.84
C MET A 1 -7.40 -12.83 2.96
N LYS A 2 -6.67 -13.29 4.00
CA LYS A 2 -5.26 -12.92 4.22
C LYS A 2 -4.31 -13.17 3.04
N ILE A 3 -4.50 -14.31 2.36
CA ILE A 3 -3.68 -14.71 1.21
C ILE A 3 -3.94 -13.79 0.00
N ALA A 4 -5.21 -13.50 -0.30
CA ALA A 4 -5.58 -12.62 -1.40
C ALA A 4 -5.01 -11.20 -1.22
N ILE A 5 -5.12 -10.64 -0.01
CA ILE A 5 -4.57 -9.32 0.33
C ILE A 5 -3.04 -9.30 0.10
N GLY A 6 -2.34 -10.36 0.51
CA GLY A 6 -0.88 -10.46 0.38
C GLY A 6 -0.42 -10.52 -1.08
N ILE A 7 -1.04 -11.38 -1.88
CA ILE A 7 -0.71 -11.51 -3.30
C ILE A 7 -1.05 -10.22 -4.06
N ILE A 8 -2.26 -9.68 -3.88
CA ILE A 8 -2.72 -8.46 -4.57
C ILE A 8 -1.79 -7.29 -4.25
N SER A 9 -1.45 -7.08 -2.99
CA SER A 9 -0.57 -5.99 -2.59
C SER A 9 0.86 -6.14 -3.12
N MET A 10 1.41 -7.35 -3.19
CA MET A 10 2.73 -7.60 -3.82
C MET A 10 2.73 -7.25 -5.31
N PHE A 11 1.72 -7.69 -6.06
CA PHE A 11 1.62 -7.34 -7.48
C PHE A 11 1.45 -5.83 -7.69
N LEU A 12 0.55 -5.20 -6.93
CA LEU A 12 0.32 -3.75 -7.04
C LEU A 12 1.56 -2.95 -6.62
N GLY A 13 2.28 -3.38 -5.57
CA GLY A 13 3.52 -2.73 -5.13
C GLY A 13 4.58 -2.75 -6.23
N LEU A 14 4.68 -3.85 -6.98
CA LEU A 14 5.59 -3.95 -8.12
C LEU A 14 5.19 -3.01 -9.26
N LEU A 15 3.89 -2.88 -9.55
CA LEU A 15 3.39 -1.94 -10.55
C LEU A 15 3.67 -0.49 -10.16
N VAL A 16 3.39 -0.13 -8.89
CA VAL A 16 3.69 1.20 -8.35
C VAL A 16 5.18 1.50 -8.45
N LEU A 17 6.05 0.54 -8.13
CA LEU A 17 7.50 0.71 -8.24
C LEU A 17 7.94 0.98 -9.68
N LEU A 18 7.48 0.19 -10.66
CA LEU A 18 7.84 0.38 -12.06
C LEU A 18 7.33 1.73 -12.60
N GLN A 19 6.11 2.11 -12.24
CA GLN A 19 5.54 3.41 -12.60
C GLN A 19 6.33 4.55 -11.97
N SER A 20 6.71 4.43 -10.70
CA SER A 20 7.47 5.45 -9.97
C SER A 20 8.90 5.59 -10.48
N CYS A 21 9.53 4.48 -10.88
CA CYS A 21 10.80 4.52 -11.59
C CYS A 21 10.65 5.31 -12.89
N THR A 22 9.64 5.00 -13.70
CA THR A 22 9.38 5.68 -14.99
C THR A 22 9.15 7.18 -14.79
N VAL A 23 8.32 7.56 -13.82
CA VAL A 23 8.07 8.97 -13.48
C VAL A 23 9.37 9.62 -13.01
N GLY A 24 10.13 8.99 -12.11
CA GLY A 24 11.40 9.52 -11.62
C GLY A 24 12.44 9.77 -12.73
N THR A 25 12.66 8.81 -13.63
CA THR A 25 13.61 9.00 -14.75
C THR A 25 13.12 10.06 -15.73
N ALA A 26 11.85 10.04 -16.11
CA ALA A 26 11.29 11.03 -17.02
C ALA A 26 11.41 12.46 -16.44
N SER A 27 11.14 12.61 -15.14
CA SER A 27 11.23 13.89 -14.44
C SER A 27 12.65 14.44 -14.40
N HIS A 28 13.64 13.57 -14.20
CA HIS A 28 15.05 13.97 -14.22
C HIS A 28 15.50 14.44 -15.61
N MET A 29 14.98 13.82 -16.68
CA MET A 29 15.26 14.24 -18.06
C MET A 29 14.57 15.55 -18.43
N LEU A 30 13.40 15.83 -17.86
CA LEU A 30 12.58 17.01 -18.14
C LEU A 30 12.84 18.18 -17.18
N GLY A 31 13.62 17.97 -16.11
CA GLY A 31 13.90 18.99 -15.09
C GLY A 31 12.71 19.32 -14.17
N GLU A 32 11.72 18.44 -14.09
CA GLU A 32 10.48 18.67 -13.34
C GLU A 32 10.62 18.15 -11.89
N GLN A 33 11.02 19.03 -10.97
CA GLN A 33 11.31 18.65 -9.59
C GLN A 33 10.10 18.03 -8.86
N ALA A 34 8.90 18.58 -9.07
CA ALA A 34 7.67 18.07 -8.45
C ALA A 34 7.36 16.63 -8.86
N ALA A 35 7.69 16.25 -10.09
CA ALA A 35 7.51 14.90 -10.60
C ALA A 35 8.59 13.93 -10.11
N ALA A 36 9.82 14.42 -9.87
CA ALA A 36 10.87 13.64 -9.23
C ALA A 36 10.50 13.29 -7.77
N ASP A 37 9.95 14.24 -7.02
CA ASP A 37 9.49 14.02 -5.65
C ASP A 37 8.32 13.02 -5.60
N ALA A 38 7.37 13.14 -6.54
CA ALA A 38 6.27 12.18 -6.68
C ALA A 38 6.76 10.75 -6.98
N GLY A 39 7.78 10.61 -7.85
CA GLY A 39 8.43 9.33 -8.13
C GLY A 39 9.10 8.73 -6.88
N ALA A 40 9.75 9.54 -6.06
CA ALA A 40 10.35 9.08 -4.81
C ALA A 40 9.30 8.59 -3.79
N VAL A 41 8.20 9.34 -3.63
CA VAL A 41 7.10 8.92 -2.75
C VAL A 41 6.41 7.66 -3.28
N GLY A 42 6.20 7.57 -4.59
CA GLY A 42 5.64 6.38 -5.23
C GLY A 42 6.49 5.13 -4.99
N MET A 43 7.83 5.24 -5.07
CA MET A 43 8.72 4.12 -4.73
C MET A 43 8.57 3.67 -3.28
N LEU A 44 8.46 4.63 -2.34
CA LEU A 44 8.21 4.33 -0.93
C LEU A 44 6.85 3.65 -0.72
N VAL A 45 5.79 4.14 -1.36
CA VAL A 45 4.45 3.54 -1.31
C VAL A 45 4.47 2.12 -1.86
N GLY A 46 5.13 1.89 -3.00
CA GLY A 46 5.29 0.56 -3.59
C GLY A 46 6.04 -0.42 -2.67
N ALA A 47 7.08 0.05 -1.98
CA ALA A 47 7.77 -0.74 -0.96
C ALA A 47 6.86 -1.08 0.23
N LEU A 48 6.07 -0.12 0.71
CA LEU A 48 5.09 -0.35 1.79
C LEU A 48 4.00 -1.34 1.38
N TYR A 49 3.59 -1.36 0.11
CA TYR A 49 2.69 -2.38 -0.42
C TYR A 49 3.28 -3.78 -0.31
N PHE A 50 4.55 -3.94 -0.66
CA PHE A 50 5.28 -5.20 -0.51
C PHE A 50 5.37 -5.65 0.94
N VAL A 51 5.76 -4.74 1.83
CA VAL A 51 5.90 -5.02 3.27
C VAL A 51 4.54 -5.35 3.89
N GLY A 52 3.51 -4.57 3.60
CA GLY A 52 2.14 -4.81 4.06
C GLY A 52 1.59 -6.14 3.55
N GLY A 53 1.91 -6.48 2.31
CA GLY A 53 1.56 -7.77 1.71
C GLY A 53 2.24 -8.96 2.38
N ALA A 54 3.55 -8.87 2.61
CA ALA A 54 4.31 -9.91 3.31
C ALA A 54 3.75 -10.15 4.73
N PHE A 55 3.42 -9.07 5.45
CA PHE A 55 2.85 -9.19 6.79
C PHE A 55 1.39 -9.65 6.81
N SER A 56 0.65 -9.61 5.70
CA SER A 56 -0.76 -10.02 5.67
C SER A 56 -0.95 -11.52 5.95
N PHE A 57 0.07 -12.34 5.67
CA PHE A 57 0.01 -13.79 5.87
C PHE A 57 0.05 -14.20 7.36
N GLY A 58 0.91 -13.55 8.15
CA GLY A 58 1.16 -13.91 9.56
C GLY A 58 0.62 -12.91 10.59
N LEU A 59 0.67 -11.61 10.27
CA LEU A 59 0.37 -10.52 11.20
C LEU A 59 -0.56 -9.47 10.55
N PRO A 60 -1.86 -9.77 10.40
CA PRO A 60 -2.79 -8.88 9.67
C PRO A 60 -2.93 -7.47 10.27
N VAL A 61 -2.62 -7.30 11.57
CA VAL A 61 -2.59 -5.97 12.20
C VAL A 61 -1.45 -5.12 11.68
N VAL A 62 -0.26 -5.71 11.53
CA VAL A 62 0.91 -5.00 11.01
C VAL A 62 0.63 -4.59 9.57
N ALA A 63 0.08 -5.50 8.76
CA ALA A 63 -0.34 -5.20 7.40
C ALA A 63 -1.32 -4.02 7.33
N MET A 64 -2.33 -3.99 8.21
CA MET A 64 -3.30 -2.90 8.29
C MET A 64 -2.63 -1.53 8.53
N VAL A 65 -1.72 -1.45 9.50
CA VAL A 65 -1.02 -0.20 9.82
C VAL A 65 -0.13 0.22 8.66
N VAL A 66 0.61 -0.72 8.06
CA VAL A 66 1.48 -0.44 6.91
C VAL A 66 0.67 0.09 5.71
N PHE A 67 -0.46 -0.54 5.38
CA PHE A 67 -1.33 -0.07 4.30
C PHE A 67 -1.99 1.29 4.62
N ALA A 68 -2.33 1.55 5.89
CA ALA A 68 -2.85 2.86 6.29
C ALA A 68 -1.79 3.96 6.11
N VAL A 69 -0.53 3.71 6.51
CA VAL A 69 0.58 4.64 6.28
C VAL A 69 0.83 4.84 4.78
N ALA A 70 0.82 3.77 4.00
CA ALA A 70 0.96 3.85 2.54
C ALA A 70 -0.16 4.70 1.91
N SER A 71 -1.40 4.54 2.38
CA SER A 71 -2.54 5.32 1.93
C SER A 71 -2.36 6.81 2.23
N LEU A 72 -1.93 7.17 3.45
CA LEU A 72 -1.70 8.55 3.84
C LEU A 72 -0.59 9.21 3.01
N LEU A 73 0.51 8.51 2.76
CA LEU A 73 1.63 9.02 1.96
C LEU A 73 1.22 9.21 0.49
N ALA A 74 0.54 8.23 -0.09
CA ALA A 74 0.04 8.31 -1.46
C ALA A 74 -1.00 9.44 -1.62
N LEU A 75 -1.87 9.63 -0.62
CA LEU A 75 -2.85 10.71 -0.63
C LEU A 75 -2.18 12.08 -0.52
N ALA A 76 -1.16 12.21 0.34
CA ALA A 76 -0.38 13.43 0.47
C ALA A 76 0.29 13.80 -0.87
N ALA A 77 0.93 12.83 -1.53
CA ALA A 77 1.54 13.04 -2.85
C ALA A 77 0.53 13.38 -3.95
N GLY A 78 -0.63 12.72 -3.95
CA GLY A 78 -1.72 13.00 -4.89
C GLY A 78 -2.41 14.34 -4.66
N ALA A 79 -2.41 14.87 -3.43
CA ALA A 79 -2.97 16.17 -3.09
C ALA A 79 -2.01 17.33 -3.36
N SER A 80 -0.69 17.09 -3.27
CA SER A 80 0.34 18.12 -3.49
C SER A 80 0.71 18.35 -4.96
N GLY A 81 0.35 17.44 -5.87
CA GLY A 81 0.68 17.55 -7.29
C GLY A 81 -0.41 17.01 -8.21
N ASN A 82 -0.26 17.23 -9.53
CA ASN A 82 -1.20 16.73 -10.56
C ASN A 82 -1.10 15.19 -10.81
N PHE A 83 -0.61 14.42 -9.82
CA PHE A 83 -0.36 12.98 -9.91
C PHE A 83 -1.61 12.19 -9.48
N SER A 84 -2.59 12.14 -10.39
CA SER A 84 -3.87 11.43 -10.17
C SER A 84 -3.68 9.94 -9.85
N ASP A 85 -2.62 9.33 -10.37
CA ASP A 85 -2.22 7.96 -10.09
C ASP A 85 -1.94 7.71 -8.60
N MET A 86 -1.28 8.65 -7.91
CA MET A 86 -1.01 8.52 -6.47
C MET A 86 -2.30 8.48 -5.64
N THR A 87 -3.32 9.24 -6.05
CA THR A 87 -4.64 9.19 -5.39
C THR A 87 -5.32 7.82 -5.59
N VAL A 88 -5.19 7.21 -6.77
CA VAL A 88 -5.71 5.86 -7.02
C VAL A 88 -5.01 4.85 -6.11
N TRP A 89 -3.68 4.92 -6.00
CA TRP A 89 -2.91 4.07 -5.10
C TRP A 89 -3.29 4.30 -3.63
N ALA A 90 -3.57 5.54 -3.22
CA ALA A 90 -4.04 5.84 -1.87
C ALA A 90 -5.36 5.12 -1.53
N VAL A 91 -6.32 5.14 -2.45
CA VAL A 91 -7.63 4.49 -2.27
C VAL A 91 -7.47 2.97 -2.22
N VAL A 92 -6.64 2.39 -3.10
CA VAL A 92 -6.40 0.95 -3.10
C VAL A 92 -5.72 0.50 -1.80
N ALA A 93 -4.77 1.27 -1.28
CA ALA A 93 -4.10 1.01 -0.01
C ALA A 93 -5.11 1.02 1.15
N LEU A 94 -6.05 1.97 1.14
CA LEU A 94 -7.12 2.06 2.12
C LEU A 94 -8.01 0.80 2.08
N ILE A 95 -8.39 0.33 0.88
CA ILE A 95 -9.19 -0.89 0.72
C ILE A 95 -8.43 -2.11 1.29
N LEU A 96 -7.13 -2.22 1.02
CA LEU A 96 -6.29 -3.30 1.55
C LEU A 96 -6.17 -3.21 3.09
N ALA A 97 -6.05 -2.01 3.66
CA ALA A 97 -6.05 -1.79 5.10
C ALA A 97 -7.36 -2.27 5.75
N VAL A 98 -8.50 -1.91 5.15
CA VAL A 98 -9.84 -2.38 5.59
C VAL A 98 -9.94 -3.91 5.47
N GLY A 99 -9.46 -4.49 4.36
CA GLY A 99 -9.40 -5.93 4.19
C GLY A 99 -8.55 -6.62 5.27
N ALA A 100 -7.41 -6.04 5.63
CA ALA A 100 -6.53 -6.53 6.68
C ALA A 100 -7.19 -6.45 8.07
N PHE A 101 -7.96 -5.39 8.34
CA PHE A 101 -8.78 -5.26 9.56
C PHE A 101 -9.81 -6.39 9.68
N PHE A 102 -10.55 -6.69 8.61
CA PHE A 102 -11.50 -7.81 8.62
C PHE A 102 -10.81 -9.17 8.80
N ALA A 103 -9.65 -9.37 8.16
CA ALA A 103 -8.84 -10.57 8.34
C ALA A 103 -8.39 -10.76 9.80
N TRP A 104 -7.99 -9.68 10.47
CA TRP A 104 -7.66 -9.70 11.89
C TRP A 104 -8.88 -9.99 12.78
N ARG A 105 -10.00 -9.29 12.55
CA ARG A 105 -11.23 -9.46 13.34
C ARG A 105 -11.75 -10.90 13.25
N SER A 106 -11.74 -11.49 12.06
CA SER A 106 -12.12 -12.88 11.84
C SER A 106 -11.20 -13.85 12.59
N ALA A 107 -9.87 -13.64 12.53
CA ALA A 107 -8.91 -14.46 13.26
C ALA A 107 -9.06 -14.37 14.78
N ARG A 108 -9.39 -13.18 15.33
CA ARG A 108 -9.69 -13.01 16.76
C ARG A 108 -10.95 -13.77 17.17
N LYS A 109 -12.04 -13.65 16.41
CA LYS A 109 -13.28 -14.38 16.70
C LYS A 109 -13.08 -15.90 16.75
N ALA A 110 -12.30 -16.44 15.81
CA ALA A 110 -11.98 -17.86 15.78
C ALA A 110 -11.24 -18.31 17.06
N LYS A 111 -10.22 -17.56 17.49
CA LYS A 111 -9.46 -17.87 18.72
C LYS A 111 -10.32 -17.84 19.99
N VAL A 112 -11.25 -16.88 20.09
CA VAL A 112 -12.15 -16.80 21.27
C VAL A 112 -13.11 -18.00 21.31
N ALA A 113 -13.64 -18.44 20.16
CA ALA A 113 -14.51 -19.62 20.10
C ALA A 113 -13.82 -20.92 20.51
N THR A 114 -12.52 -21.08 20.23
CA THR A 114 -11.76 -22.28 20.60
C THR A 114 -11.41 -22.35 22.09
N ASN A 115 -11.30 -21.20 22.79
CA ASN A 115 -11.00 -21.16 24.22
C ASN A 115 -12.22 -21.45 25.13
N HIS A 116 -13.41 -21.56 24.54
CA HIS A 116 -14.66 -21.88 25.25
C HIS A 116 -15.22 -23.28 24.91
N ALA A 117 -14.47 -24.10 24.17
CA ALA A 117 -14.78 -25.48 23.83
C ALA A 117 -13.83 -26.44 24.57
#